data_AF-A0A9E6VXH2-F1
#
_entry.id   AF-A0A9E6VXH2-F1
#
_cell.length_a   1.000
_cell.length_b   1.000
_cell.length_c   1.000
_cell.angle_alpha   90.00
_cell.angle_beta   90.00
_cell.angle_gamma   90.00
#
_symmetry.space_group_name_H-M   'P 1'
#
loop_
_entity.id
_entity.type
_entity.pdbx_description
1 polymer ?
#
loop_
_entity_poly.entity_id
_entity_poly.type
_entity_poly.pdbx_seq_one_letter_code
_entity_poly.pdbx_strand_id
1 'polypeptide(L)'
;MAKSFARSVVFLVLGSFLIAAAPKAFAAKEPFDAWLQKLKEEAHEKGISQPTINAAFAHVKLIERVVKLDRKQPEVVQTFQE
;
A
#
# COMPACT_ATOMS: atom_id res chain seq x y z
N MET A 1 -52.31 4.51 -2.63
CA MET A 1 -51.22 4.37 -3.61
C MET A 1 -50.06 5.36 -3.36
N ALA A 2 -50.32 6.66 -3.21
CA ALA A 2 -49.27 7.70 -3.01
C ALA A 2 -48.36 7.53 -1.77
N LYS A 3 -48.86 6.99 -0.65
CA LYS A 3 -48.09 6.81 0.60
C LYS A 3 -47.01 5.70 0.50
N SER A 4 -47.20 4.71 -0.37
CA SER A 4 -46.22 3.65 -0.63
C SER A 4 -45.07 4.17 -1.51
N PHE A 5 -45.42 4.97 -2.52
CA PHE A 5 -44.45 5.63 -3.40
C PHE A 5 -43.55 6.61 -2.64
N ALA A 6 -44.12 7.45 -1.76
CA ALA A 6 -43.35 8.38 -0.93
C ALA A 6 -42.39 7.65 0.04
N ARG A 7 -42.80 6.50 0.58
CA ARG A 7 -41.93 5.65 1.42
C ARG A 7 -40.75 5.09 0.61
N SER A 8 -41.00 4.56 -0.58
CA SER A 8 -39.93 4.04 -1.45
C SER A 8 -38.94 5.13 -1.89
N VAL A 9 -39.41 6.37 -2.13
CA VAL A 9 -38.53 7.51 -2.45
C VAL A 9 -37.70 7.92 -1.24
N VAL A 10 -38.28 7.95 -0.03
CA VAL A 10 -37.54 8.23 1.21
C VAL A 10 -36.49 7.14 1.47
N PHE A 11 -36.81 5.86 1.27
CA PHE A 11 -35.82 4.78 1.38
C PHE A 11 -34.70 4.90 0.33
N LEU A 12 -35.01 5.33 -0.89
CA LEU A 12 -34.02 5.58 -1.94
C LEU A 12 -33.09 6.75 -1.62
N VAL A 13 -33.64 7.87 -1.11
CA VAL A 13 -32.85 9.04 -0.70
C VAL A 13 -31.98 8.72 0.53
N LEU A 14 -32.53 8.00 1.51
CA LEU A 14 -31.80 7.58 2.71
C LEU A 14 -30.67 6.57 2.37
N GLY A 15 -30.94 5.64 1.44
CA GLY A 15 -29.93 4.72 0.91
C GLY A 15 -28.81 5.43 0.15
N SER A 16 -29.14 6.45 -0.65
CA SER A 16 -28.16 7.26 -1.36
C SER A 16 -27.26 8.08 -0.42
N PHE A 17 -27.84 8.59 0.68
CA PHE A 17 -27.07 9.31 1.71
C PHE A 17 -26.05 8.41 2.44
N LEU A 18 -26.38 7.13 2.66
CA LEU A 18 -25.47 6.17 3.30
C LEU A 18 -24.26 5.81 2.43
N ILE A 19 -24.42 5.80 1.09
CA ILE A 19 -23.31 5.52 0.16
C ILE A 19 -22.37 6.73 0.07
N ALA A 20 -22.88 7.95 0.14
CA ALA A 20 -22.09 9.18 0.10
C ALA A 20 -21.25 9.41 1.39
N ALA A 21 -21.68 8.84 2.52
CA ALA A 21 -20.98 8.92 3.80
C ALA A 21 -19.97 7.79 4.05
N ALA A 22 -19.78 6.88 3.08
CA ALA A 22 -18.80 5.82 3.23
C ALA A 22 -17.39 6.41 3.35
N PRO A 23 -16.60 6.01 4.37
CA PRO A 23 -15.22 6.46 4.48
C PRO A 23 -14.48 6.01 3.22
N LYS A 24 -13.87 6.97 2.52
CA LYS A 24 -12.94 6.64 1.43
C LYS A 24 -11.82 5.82 2.04
N ALA A 25 -11.71 4.56 1.64
CA ALA A 25 -10.60 3.71 2.03
C ALA A 25 -9.32 4.34 1.48
N PHE A 26 -8.62 5.09 2.33
CA PHE A 26 -7.28 5.55 2.03
C PHE A 26 -6.40 4.32 2.21
N ALA A 27 -5.89 3.77 1.11
CA ALA A 27 -4.79 2.82 1.19
C ALA A 27 -3.57 3.60 1.70
N ALA A 28 -3.47 3.72 3.03
CA ALA A 28 -2.30 4.30 3.66
C ALA A 28 -1.12 3.42 3.25
N LYS A 29 -0.16 4.02 2.54
CA LYS A 29 1.09 3.34 2.21
C LYS A 29 1.72 2.89 3.54
N GLU A 30 1.95 1.59 3.68
CA GLU A 30 2.56 1.05 4.90
C GLU A 30 3.88 1.81 5.19
N PRO A 31 4.06 2.33 6.42
CA PRO A 31 5.31 2.98 6.80
C PRO A 31 6.51 2.03 6.64
N PHE A 32 7.66 2.56 6.20
CA PHE A 32 8.87 1.76 5.98
C PHE A 32 9.27 0.93 7.21
N ASP A 33 9.16 1.52 8.41
CA ASP A 33 9.54 0.84 9.66
C ASP A 33 8.63 -0.35 9.98
N ALA A 34 7.35 -0.26 9.64
CA ALA A 34 6.40 -1.36 9.83
C ALA A 34 6.71 -2.53 8.89
N TRP A 35 7.00 -2.22 7.62
CA TRP A 35 7.48 -3.23 6.65
C TRP A 35 8.80 -3.86 7.08
N LEU A 36 9.76 -3.05 7.55
CA LEU A 36 11.08 -3.53 7.98
C LEU A 36 10.97 -4.49 9.17
N GLN A 37 10.04 -4.24 10.10
CA GLN A 37 9.82 -5.12 11.23
C GLN A 37 9.31 -6.49 10.79
N LYS A 38 8.32 -6.53 9.89
CA LYS A 38 7.82 -7.78 9.29
C LYS A 38 8.91 -8.55 8.54
N LEU A 39 9.77 -7.85 7.82
CA LEU A 39 10.91 -8.46 7.11
C LEU A 39 11.91 -9.11 8.08
N LYS A 40 12.17 -8.48 9.23
CA LYS A 40 13.05 -9.06 10.26
C LYS A 40 12.45 -10.32 10.88
N GLU A 41 11.14 -10.31 11.12
CA GLU A 41 10.40 -11.48 11.62
C GLU A 41 10.46 -12.63 10.60
N GLU A 42 10.18 -12.36 9.33
CA GLU A 42 10.28 -13.35 8.26
C GLU A 42 11.72 -13.91 8.13
N ALA A 43 12.74 -13.06 8.24
CA ALA A 43 14.14 -13.48 8.22
C ALA A 43 14.47 -14.44 9.37
N HIS A 44 13.97 -14.14 10.57
CA HIS A 44 14.15 -14.99 11.74
C HIS A 44 13.43 -16.34 11.57
N GLU A 45 12.18 -16.34 11.07
CA GLU A 45 11.42 -17.56 10.76
C GLU A 45 12.11 -18.45 9.74
N LYS A 46 12.85 -17.85 8.79
CA LYS A 46 13.69 -18.56 7.81
C LYS A 46 15.04 -19.05 8.36
N GLY A 47 15.29 -18.88 9.66
CA GLY A 47 16.48 -19.40 10.32
C GLY A 47 17.71 -18.47 10.28
N ILE A 48 17.54 -17.19 9.93
CA ILE A 48 18.64 -16.22 10.00
C ILE A 48 18.85 -15.82 11.47
N SER A 49 20.11 -15.86 11.92
CA SER A 49 20.42 -15.57 13.32
C SER A 49 20.11 -14.11 13.71
N GLN A 50 19.62 -13.90 14.93
CA GLN A 50 19.32 -12.56 15.44
C GLN A 50 20.53 -11.60 15.38
N PRO A 51 21.77 -12.02 15.71
CA PRO A 51 22.95 -11.17 15.54
C PRO A 51 23.15 -10.69 14.10
N THR A 52 22.95 -11.57 13.11
CA THR A 52 23.05 -11.21 11.69
C THR A 52 21.99 -10.19 11.29
N ILE A 53 20.74 -10.40 11.70
CA ILE A 53 19.61 -9.50 11.42
C ILE A 53 19.91 -8.11 12.03
N ASN A 54 20.33 -8.07 13.29
CA ASN A 54 20.62 -6.82 13.99
C ASN A 54 21.76 -6.05 13.33
N ALA A 55 22.85 -6.74 12.96
CA ALA A 55 23.99 -6.11 12.31
C ALA A 55 23.66 -5.58 10.91
N ALA A 56 22.94 -6.37 10.10
CA ALA A 56 22.59 -6.01 8.73
C ALA A 56 21.66 -4.79 8.67
N PHE A 57 20.74 -4.65 9.62
CA PHE A 57 19.74 -3.59 9.63
C PHE A 57 20.01 -2.44 10.61
N ALA A 58 21.19 -2.38 11.26
CA ALA A 58 21.51 -1.39 12.30
C ALA A 58 21.36 0.08 11.84
N HIS A 59 21.64 0.36 10.57
CA HIS A 59 21.62 1.71 10.00
C HIS A 59 20.84 1.81 8.69
N VAL A 60 19.93 0.86 8.45
CA VAL A 60 19.13 0.82 7.22
C VAL A 60 18.23 2.05 7.13
N LYS A 61 18.09 2.60 5.93
CA LYS A 61 17.20 3.73 5.64
C LYS A 61 16.55 3.51 4.28
N LEU A 62 15.36 4.04 4.10
CA LEU A 62 14.73 4.11 2.79
C LEU A 62 15.50 5.11 1.91
N ILE A 63 16.02 4.62 0.76
CA ILE A 63 16.74 5.46 -0.19
C ILE A 63 15.81 5.78 -1.37
N GLU A 64 15.22 6.97 -1.36
CA GLU A 64 14.27 7.42 -2.41
C GLU A 64 14.85 7.35 -3.83
N ARG A 65 16.17 7.57 -3.97
CA ARG A 65 16.86 7.44 -5.26
C ARG A 65 16.77 6.01 -5.82
N VAL A 66 16.86 4.99 -4.97
CA VAL A 66 16.74 3.58 -5.39
C VAL A 66 15.32 3.32 -5.89
N VAL A 67 14.30 3.74 -5.13
CA VAL A 67 12.88 3.61 -5.54
C VAL A 67 12.61 4.33 -6.87
N LYS A 68 13.18 5.52 -7.05
CA LYS A 68 13.02 6.29 -8.30
C LYS A 68 13.67 5.59 -9.49
N LEU A 69 14.86 5.01 -9.31
CA LEU A 69 15.57 4.30 -10.38
C LEU A 69 14.87 2.98 -10.72
N ASP A 70 14.41 2.25 -9.71
CA ASP A 70 13.58 1.05 -9.88
C ASP A 70 12.31 1.34 -10.70
N ARG A 71 11.62 2.44 -10.41
CA ARG A 71 10.45 2.88 -11.19
C ARG A 71 10.78 3.44 -12.58
N LYS A 72 12.01 3.92 -12.79
CA LYS A 72 12.48 4.52 -14.04
C LYS A 72 13.39 3.56 -14.80
N GLN A 73 13.05 2.28 -14.84
CA GLN A 73 13.73 1.31 -15.69
C GLN A 73 13.46 1.66 -17.17
N PRO A 74 14.44 2.19 -17.91
CA PRO A 74 14.24 2.49 -19.33
C PRO A 74 14.29 1.15 -20.07
N GLU A 75 13.20 0.76 -20.70
CA GLU A 75 13.21 -0.34 -21.67
C GLU A 75 13.68 0.22 -23.02
N VAL A 76 14.98 0.47 -23.16
CA VAL A 76 15.56 0.87 -24.45
C VAL A 76 16.53 -0.20 -24.93
N VAL A 77 16.28 -0.70 -26.14
CA VAL A 77 17.21 -1.58 -26.85
C VAL A 77 18.26 -0.70 -27.51
N GLN A 78 19.48 -0.69 -26.97
CA GLN A 78 20.60 -0.02 -27.60
C GLN A 78 21.11 -0.90 -28.74
N THR A 79 21.02 -0.42 -29.98
CA THR A 79 21.54 -1.13 -31.15
C THR A 79 23.03 -0.85 -31.32
N PHE A 80 23.76 -1.78 -31.95
CA PHE A 80 25.23 -1.73 -32.05
C PHE A 80 25.82 -0.46 -32.69
N GLN A 81 25.00 0.35 -33.38
CA GLN A 81 25.44 1.55 -34.10
C GLN A 81 25.42 2.83 -33.23
N GLU A 82 24.98 2.75 -31.97
CA GLU A 82 24.98 3.87 -31.00
C GLU A 82 25.87 3.63 -29.78
#